data_AF-F0FB56-F1
#
_entry.id   AF-F0FB56-F1
#
_cell.length_a   1.000
_cell.length_b   1.000
_cell.length_c   1.000
_cell.angle_alpha   90.00
_cell.angle_beta   90.00
_cell.angle_gamma   90.00
#
_symmetry.space_group_name_H-M   'P 1'
#
loop_
_entity.id
_entity.type
_entity.pdbx_description
1 polymer ?
#
loop_
_entity_poly.entity_id
_entity_poly.type
_entity_poly.pdbx_seq_one_letter_code
_entity_poly.pdbx_strand_id
1 'polypeptide(L)' 'MEKKIKTGEKEVKMVSIKVTEDFLDKFDLSVRYEAGTVLEFDEERAQDVVGRGLAEYAEPELPQG' A
#
# COMPACT_ATOMS: atom_id res chain seq x y z
N MET A 1 -25.11 13.57 -16.71
CA MET A 1 -24.99 12.38 -15.85
C MET A 1 -23.58 12.39 -15.27
N GLU A 2 -23.38 13.05 -14.13
CA GLU A 2 -22.07 13.10 -13.49
C GLU A 2 -22.19 12.33 -12.18
N LYS A 3 -21.85 11.04 -12.23
CA LYS A 3 -21.69 10.23 -11.03
C LYS A 3 -20.40 10.70 -10.34
N LYS A 4 -20.48 11.77 -9.56
CA LYS A 4 -19.48 12.07 -8.53
C LYS A 4 -19.65 11.02 -7.45
N ILE A 5 -18.82 9.98 -7.55
CA ILE A 5 -18.72 8.91 -6.58
C ILE A 5 -18.22 9.60 -5.31
N LYS A 6 -19.13 9.85 -4.38
CA LYS A 6 -18.84 10.25 -3.02
C LYS A 6 -18.22 9.03 -2.36
N THR A 7 -16.91 8.85 -2.52
CA THR A 7 -16.14 7.88 -1.75
C THR A 7 -16.23 8.34 -0.31
N GLY A 8 -17.13 7.70 0.44
CA GLY A 8 -17.21 7.90 1.87
C GLY A 8 -15.83 7.64 2.46
N GLU A 9 -15.45 8.51 3.40
CA GLU A 9 -14.41 8.28 4.38
C GLU A 9 -14.71 6.97 5.13
N LYS A 10 -14.44 5.82 4.51
CA LYS A 10 -13.86 4.73 5.27
C LYS A 10 -12.47 5.26 5.57
N GLU A 11 -12.14 5.36 6.85
CA GLU A 11 -10.77 5.54 7.31
C GLU A 11 -9.99 4.30 6.85
N VAL A 12 -9.65 4.26 5.55
CA VAL A 12 -8.80 3.23 5.00
C VAL A 12 -7.44 3.59 5.57
N LYS A 13 -7.05 2.89 6.64
CA LYS A 13 -5.74 3.06 7.25
C LYS A 13 -4.70 2.80 6.17
N MET A 14 -4.13 3.89 5.67
CA MET A 14 -2.98 3.83 4.80
C MET A 14 -1.78 3.58 5.69
N VAL A 15 -1.06 2.52 5.38
CA VAL A 15 0.18 2.15 6.04
C VAL A 15 1.28 2.23 5.01
N SER A 16 2.41 2.76 5.43
CA SER A 16 3.61 2.74 4.61
C SER A 16 4.18 1.32 4.63
N ILE A 17 4.57 0.82 3.47
CA ILE A 17 5.35 -0.40 3.33
C ILE A 17 6.62 -0.09 2.55
N LYS A 18 7.72 -0.71 2.94
CA LYS A 18 8.96 -0.69 2.19
C LYS A 18 9.09 -1.99 1.42
N VAL A 19 9.12 -1.89 0.11
CA VAL A 19 9.33 -3.02 -0.78
C VAL A 19 10.70 -3.63 -0.51
N THR A 20 10.77 -4.94 -0.30
CA THR A 20 12.02 -5.67 -0.02
C THR A 20 12.57 -6.35 -1.26
N GLU A 21 11.68 -6.79 -2.14
CA GLU A 21 12.01 -7.46 -3.41
C GLU A 21 11.23 -6.80 -4.54
N ASP A 22 11.83 -6.70 -5.73
CA ASP A 22 11.12 -6.11 -6.85
C ASP A 22 9.93 -6.99 -7.27
N PHE A 23 8.76 -6.37 -7.41
CA PHE A 23 7.54 -7.07 -7.81
C PHE A 23 6.70 -6.23 -8.78
N LEU A 24 5.89 -6.92 -9.59
CA LEU A 24 4.96 -6.28 -10.52
C LEU A 24 3.63 -6.01 -9.82
N ASP A 25 3.03 -4.87 -10.11
CA ASP A 25 1.71 -4.57 -9.60
C ASP A 25 0.66 -5.55 -10.15
N LYS A 26 -0.28 -5.93 -9.29
CA LYS A 26 -1.33 -6.89 -9.65
C LYS A 26 -2.38 -6.31 -10.60
N PHE A 27 -2.56 -4.99 -10.59
CA PHE A 27 -3.55 -4.29 -11.43
C PHE A 27 -2.91 -3.71 -12.69
N ASP A 28 -1.64 -3.30 -12.62
CA ASP A 28 -0.91 -2.77 -13.77
C ASP A 28 0.46 -3.45 -13.94
N LEU A 29 0.54 -4.40 -14.86
CA LEU A 29 1.78 -5.14 -15.15
C LEU A 29 2.90 -4.25 -15.71
N SER A 30 2.62 -2.98 -16.05
CA SER A 30 3.64 -2.00 -16.45
C SER A 30 4.29 -1.33 -15.24
N VAL A 31 3.66 -1.40 -14.07
CA VAL A 31 4.19 -0.85 -12.82
C VAL A 31 5.02 -1.94 -12.14
N ARG A 32 6.32 -1.68 -12.04
CA ARG A 32 7.23 -2.46 -11.21
C ARG A 32 7.58 -1.64 -9.98
N TYR A 33 7.37 -2.24 -8.82
CA TYR A 33 7.86 -1.71 -7.57
C TYR A 33 9.24 -2.25 -7.30
N GLU A 34 10.21 -1.36 -7.14
CA GLU A 34 11.60 -1.73 -6.90
C GLU A 34 11.86 -1.93 -5.41
N ALA A 35 12.67 -2.93 -5.08
CA ALA A 35 13.19 -3.12 -3.73
C ALA A 35 13.82 -1.82 -3.19
N GLY A 36 13.50 -1.47 -1.95
CA GLY A 36 13.89 -0.23 -1.29
C GLY A 36 12.90 0.92 -1.44
N THR A 37 11.89 0.79 -2.32
CA THR A 37 10.85 1.82 -2.50
C THR A 37 9.85 1.79 -1.35
N VAL A 38 9.45 2.96 -0.84
CA VAL A 38 8.39 3.08 0.16
C VAL A 38 7.09 3.46 -0.55
N LEU A 39 6.02 2.70 -0.28
CA LEU A 39 4.69 2.87 -0.86
C LEU A 39 3.66 2.94 0.25
N GLU A 40 2.67 3.80 0.11
CA GLU A 40 1.50 3.78 0.98
C GLU A 40 0.42 2.90 0.35
N PHE A 41 0.04 1.85 1.08
CA PHE A 41 -1.09 1.01 0.74
C PHE A 41 -2.07 0.95 1.88
N ASP A 42 -3.31 0.64 1.54
CA ASP A 42 -4.32 0.21 2.50
C ASP A 42 -3.83 -1.00 3.32
N GLU A 43 -4.19 -1.03 4.61
CA GLU A 43 -3.76 -2.07 5.57
C GLU A 43 -3.94 -3.50 5.03
N GLU A 44 -5.05 -3.78 4.35
CA GLU A 44 -5.32 -5.09 3.73
C GLU A 44 -4.31 -5.44 2.63
N ARG A 45 -3.99 -4.50 1.74
CA ARG A 45 -3.02 -4.70 0.66
C ARG A 45 -1.60 -4.74 1.18
N ALA A 46 -1.26 -3.88 2.14
CA ALA A 46 0.02 -3.95 2.83
C ALA A 46 0.23 -5.33 3.47
N GLN A 47 -0.79 -5.86 4.16
CA GLN A 47 -0.72 -7.20 4.74
C GLN A 47 -0.58 -8.30 3.69
N ASP A 48 -1.21 -8.19 2.52
CA ASP A 48 -1.01 -9.14 1.42
C ASP A 48 0.41 -9.08 0.85
N VAL A 49 0.98 -7.89 0.65
CA VAL A 49 2.35 -7.71 0.12
C VAL A 49 3.40 -8.16 1.15
N VAL A 50 3.23 -7.76 2.41
CA VAL A 50 4.12 -8.15 3.52
C VAL A 50 4.00 -9.63 3.84
N GLY A 51 2.78 -10.18 3.86
CA GLY A 51 2.52 -11.61 4.09
C GLY A 51 3.11 -12.53 3.01
N ARG A 52 3.38 -12.00 1.81
CA ARG A 52 4.09 -12.70 0.74
C ARG A 52 5.61 -12.54 0.81
N GLY A 53 6.13 -11.70 1.71
CA GLY A 53 7.55 -11.37 1.81
C GLY A 53 8.05 -10.37 0.77
N LEU A 54 7.16 -9.71 0.02
CA LEU A 54 7.53 -8.76 -1.04
C LEU A 54 7.82 -7.35 -0.49
N ALA A 55 7.37 -7.06 0.73
CA ALA A 55 7.60 -5.82 1.43
C ALA A 55 7.61 -6.02 2.95
N GLU A 56 7.99 -4.97 3.66
CA GLU A 56 7.94 -4.86 5.12
C GLU A 56 7.10 -3.64 5.49
N TYR A 57 6.40 -3.67 6.62
CA TYR A 57 5.74 -2.45 7.12
C TYR A 57 6.81 -1.40 7.41
N ALA A 58 6.74 -0.27 6.71
CA ALA A 58 7.49 0.92 7.08
C ALA A 58 6.64 1.61 8.14
N GLU A 59 7.08 1.61 9.40
CA GLU A 59 6.33 2.21 10.50
C GLU A 59 5.82 3.59 10.09
N PRO A 60 4.49 3.77 9.87
CA PRO A 60 3.96 5.10 9.85
C PRO A 60 4.15 5.60 11.29
N GLU A 61 4.63 6.82 11.45
CA GLU A 61 4.76 7.47 12.75
C GLU A 61 3.34 7.63 13.33
N LEU A 62 2.79 6.56 13.91
CA LEU A 62 1.57 6.61 14.68
C LEU A 62 1.91 7.55 15.83
N PRO A 63 1.26 8.73 15.96
CA PRO A 63 1.37 9.47 17.18
C PRO A 63 0.83 8.56 18.27
N GLN A 64 1.74 8.02 19.09
CA GLN A 64 1.38 7.39 20.34
C GLN A 64 0.81 8.52 21.21
N GLY A 65 -0.51 8.71 21.19
CA GLY A 65 -1.20 9.79 21.89
C GLY A 65 -2.65 9.46 22.17
#